data_AF-M1D310-F1
#
_entry.id   AF-M1D310-F1
#
_cell.length_a   1.000
_cell.length_b   1.000
_cell.length_c   1.000
_cell.angle_alpha   90.00
_cell.angle_beta   90.00
_cell.angle_gamma   90.00
#
_symmetry.space_group_name_H-M   'P 1'
#
loop_
_entity.id
_entity.type
_entity.pdbx_description
1 polymer ?
#
loop_
_entity_poly.entity_id
_entity_poly.type
_entity_poly.pdbx_seq_one_letter_code
_entity_poly.pdbx_strand_id
1 'polypeptide(L)'
;MKKICTTLWLQFFVVIIVAKRIPTTLDGPFKPLTHRFDPLLHKGSDDLPMDHPRLKRNVISFFPEQIALALSTTSSLMWISWITGISSCYSSIFCVFLKKNIGYGDKGLLVR
;
A
#
# COMPACT_ATOMS: atom_id res chain seq x y z
N MET A 1 -16.99 -25.47 46.67
CA MET A 1 -17.47 -25.38 45.27
C MET A 1 -18.06 -24.00 44.92
N LYS A 2 -18.94 -23.41 45.74
CA LYS A 2 -19.56 -22.09 45.46
C LYS A 2 -18.55 -20.94 45.28
N LYS A 3 -17.51 -20.85 46.12
CA LYS A 3 -16.50 -19.76 46.10
C LYS A 3 -15.62 -19.72 44.83
N ILE A 4 -15.35 -20.87 44.22
CA ILE A 4 -14.56 -21.00 42.97
C ILE A 4 -15.38 -20.55 41.76
N CYS A 5 -16.68 -20.85 41.75
CA CYS A 5 -17.59 -20.39 40.71
C CYS A 5 -17.74 -18.85 40.74
N THR A 6 -17.88 -18.26 41.93
CA THR A 6 -18.01 -16.80 42.07
C THR A 6 -16.74 -16.05 41.65
N THR A 7 -15.56 -16.61 41.95
CA THR A 7 -14.28 -16.00 41.55
C THR A 7 -14.03 -16.11 40.06
N LEU A 8 -14.38 -17.22 39.41
CA LEU A 8 -14.30 -17.35 37.95
C LEU A 8 -15.25 -16.39 37.24
N TRP A 9 -16.46 -16.19 37.77
CA TRP A 9 -17.43 -15.23 37.24
C TRP A 9 -16.94 -13.78 37.36
N LEU A 10 -16.37 -13.43 38.53
CA LEU A 10 -15.74 -12.12 38.76
C LEU A 10 -14.56 -11.89 37.80
N GLN A 11 -13.69 -12.88 37.59
CA GLN A 11 -12.57 -12.75 36.66
C GLN A 11 -13.03 -12.56 35.21
N PHE A 12 -14.09 -13.26 34.79
CA PHE A 12 -14.65 -13.08 33.44
C PHE A 12 -15.25 -11.68 33.23
N PHE A 13 -15.97 -11.15 34.23
CA PHE A 13 -16.49 -9.77 34.19
C PHE A 13 -15.38 -8.72 34.11
N VAL A 14 -14.28 -8.91 34.85
CA VAL A 14 -13.12 -8.00 34.79
C VAL A 14 -12.48 -8.03 33.39
N VAL A 15 -12.35 -9.19 32.74
CA VAL A 15 -11.81 -9.29 31.37
C VAL A 15 -12.68 -8.54 30.36
N ILE A 16 -14.02 -8.59 30.49
CA ILE A 16 -14.95 -7.85 29.62
C ILE A 16 -14.80 -6.33 29.81
N ILE A 17 -14.65 -5.86 31.05
CA ILE A 17 -14.48 -4.42 31.35
C ILE A 17 -13.13 -3.89 30.80
N VAL A 18 -12.10 -4.72 30.79
CA VAL A 18 -10.74 -4.36 30.32
C VAL A 18 -10.59 -4.42 28.80
N ALA A 19 -11.57 -4.97 28.06
CA ALA A 19 -11.61 -4.91 26.61
C ALA A 19 -11.82 -3.46 26.14
N LYS A 20 -10.74 -2.68 26.12
CA LYS A 20 -10.72 -1.31 25.60
C LYS A 20 -11.21 -1.32 24.16
N ARG A 21 -12.35 -0.67 23.93
CA ARG A 21 -12.93 -0.46 22.61
C ARG A 21 -11.95 0.35 21.76
N ILE A 22 -11.67 -0.10 20.54
CA ILE A 22 -10.86 0.65 19.57
C ILE A 22 -11.60 1.96 19.28
N PRO A 23 -10.94 3.13 19.43
CA PRO A 23 -11.59 4.41 19.20
C PRO A 23 -12.05 4.51 17.74
N THR A 24 -13.30 4.89 17.52
CA THR A 24 -13.88 5.08 16.18
C THR A 24 -14.16 6.54 15.92
N THR A 25 -14.17 6.96 14.66
CA THR A 25 -14.49 8.34 14.29
C THR A 25 -15.96 8.72 14.54
N LEU A 26 -16.80 7.76 14.95
CA LEU A 26 -18.22 7.99 15.26
C LEU A 26 -18.41 8.90 16.48
N ASP A 27 -17.49 8.84 17.46
CA ASP A 27 -17.59 9.56 18.73
C ASP A 27 -17.06 11.01 18.64
N GLY A 28 -16.69 11.46 17.43
CA GLY A 28 -16.16 12.79 17.18
C GLY A 28 -14.62 12.84 17.16
N PRO A 29 -14.04 14.06 17.20
CA PRO A 29 -12.59 14.23 17.04
C PRO A 29 -11.82 13.67 18.23
N PHE A 30 -10.72 12.96 17.93
CA PHE A 30 -9.82 12.48 18.97
C PHE A 30 -9.06 13.62 19.61
N LYS A 31 -8.74 13.45 20.90
CA LYS A 31 -7.82 14.36 21.59
C LYS A 31 -6.48 14.36 20.86
N PRO A 32 -5.92 15.53 20.50
CA PRO A 32 -4.65 15.59 19.78
C PRO A 32 -3.54 14.94 20.60
N LEU A 33 -2.76 14.10 19.95
CA LEU A 33 -1.63 13.40 20.54
C LEU A 33 -0.39 13.71 19.71
N THR A 34 0.60 14.34 20.35
CA THR A 34 1.91 14.63 19.75
C THR A 34 2.91 13.65 20.30
N HIS A 35 3.55 12.88 19.43
CA HIS A 35 4.68 12.04 19.84
C HIS A 35 5.95 12.91 19.93
N ARG A 36 6.79 12.67 20.95
CA ARG A 36 8.03 13.42 21.10
C ARG A 36 8.96 13.06 19.95
N PHE A 37 9.68 14.06 19.45
CA PHE A 37 10.73 13.85 18.46
C PHE A 37 11.85 13.00 19.06
N ASP A 38 12.24 11.93 18.38
CA ASP A 38 13.36 11.09 18.77
C ASP A 38 14.69 11.76 18.36
N PRO A 39 15.54 12.19 19.32
CA PRO A 39 16.81 12.84 19.00
C PRO A 39 17.81 11.93 18.27
N LEU A 40 17.62 10.60 18.33
CA LEU A 40 18.46 9.63 17.65
C LEU A 40 18.03 9.38 16.19
N LEU A 41 16.92 9.98 15.75
CA LEU A 41 16.47 9.84 14.38
C LEU A 41 17.50 10.47 13.43
N HIS A 42 17.92 9.72 12.41
CA HIS A 42 18.88 10.21 11.42
C HIS A 42 18.42 11.53 10.79
N LYS A 43 19.38 12.46 10.63
CA LYS A 43 19.15 13.72 9.92
C LYS A 43 19.33 13.48 8.43
N GLY A 44 18.22 13.52 7.69
CA GLY A 44 18.21 13.35 6.25
C GLY A 44 18.00 11.89 5.83
N SER A 45 17.85 11.71 4.52
CA SER A 45 17.74 10.42 3.86
C SER A 45 18.71 10.40 2.69
N ASP A 46 19.56 9.39 2.62
CA ASP A 46 20.43 9.21 1.47
C ASP A 46 19.66 8.53 0.34
N ASP A 47 19.81 9.06 -0.88
CA ASP A 47 19.24 8.43 -2.06
C ASP A 47 19.90 7.08 -2.33
N LEU A 48 19.11 6.17 -2.88
CA LEU A 48 19.61 4.84 -3.22
C LEU A 48 20.61 4.95 -4.38
N PRO A 49 21.83 4.36 -4.28
CA PRO A 49 22.81 4.47 -5.34
C PRO A 49 22.32 3.79 -6.62
N MET A 50 22.70 4.32 -7.79
CA MET A 50 22.22 3.82 -9.09
C MET A 50 22.56 2.34 -9.34
N ASP A 51 23.65 1.85 -8.75
CA ASP A 51 24.07 0.44 -8.84
C ASP A 51 23.27 -0.50 -7.94
N HIS A 52 22.34 0.03 -7.14
CA HIS A 52 21.53 -0.78 -6.24
C HIS A 52 20.70 -1.79 -7.05
N PRO A 53 20.64 -3.07 -6.64
CA PRO A 53 19.98 -4.14 -7.40
C PRO A 53 18.48 -3.89 -7.66
N ARG A 54 17.84 -3.01 -6.89
CA ARG A 54 16.43 -2.61 -7.08
C ARG A 54 16.22 -1.54 -8.16
N LEU A 55 17.26 -0.78 -8.49
CA LEU A 55 17.25 0.22 -9.57
C LEU A 55 17.87 -0.34 -10.84
N LYS A 56 18.75 -1.34 -10.70
CA LYS A 56 19.31 -2.05 -11.83
C LYS A 56 18.22 -2.74 -12.64
N ARG A 57 18.29 -2.55 -13.95
CA ARG A 57 17.47 -3.24 -14.92
C ARG A 57 17.67 -4.76 -14.83
N ASN A 58 16.58 -5.49 -14.57
CA ASN A 58 16.56 -6.95 -14.43
C ASN A 58 16.04 -7.69 -15.68
N VAL A 59 15.72 -6.97 -16.74
CA VAL A 59 14.99 -7.50 -17.89
C VAL A 59 15.79 -7.29 -19.17
N ILE A 60 15.79 -8.29 -20.05
CA ILE A 60 16.58 -8.31 -21.30
C ILE A 60 15.71 -7.76 -22.46
N SER A 61 16.29 -7.06 -23.44
CA SER A 61 15.59 -6.67 -24.70
C SER A 61 14.33 -5.77 -24.50
N PHE A 62 13.22 -6.05 -25.18
CA PHE A 62 11.97 -5.25 -25.18
C PHE A 62 10.89 -5.78 -24.23
N PHE A 63 11.26 -6.58 -23.25
CA PHE A 63 10.32 -7.01 -22.22
C PHE A 63 9.92 -5.85 -21.30
N PRO A 64 8.70 -5.88 -20.72
CA PRO A 64 8.17 -4.78 -19.92
C PRO A 64 8.92 -4.63 -18.59
N GLU A 65 9.18 -3.38 -18.24
CA GLU A 65 9.77 -2.94 -16.97
C GLU A 65 8.89 -1.85 -16.35
N GLN A 66 9.05 -1.61 -15.05
CA GLN A 66 8.33 -0.54 -14.32
C GLN A 66 6.82 -0.58 -14.55
N ILE A 67 6.22 -1.76 -14.36
CA ILE A 67 4.78 -1.95 -14.52
C ILE A 67 4.07 -1.19 -13.41
N ALA A 68 3.23 -0.24 -13.80
CA ALA A 68 2.41 0.56 -12.90
C ALA A 68 0.93 0.27 -13.15
N LEU A 69 0.18 0.15 -12.05
CA LEU A 69 -1.26 -0.01 -12.06
C LEU A 69 -1.88 1.23 -11.44
N ALA A 70 -2.88 1.81 -12.10
CA ALA A 70 -3.60 2.96 -11.57
C ALA A 70 -5.11 2.75 -11.67
N LEU A 71 -5.81 3.09 -10.59
CA LEU A 71 -7.27 3.01 -10.55
C LEU A 71 -7.87 3.96 -11.59
N SER A 72 -8.94 3.51 -12.24
CA SER A 72 -9.78 4.39 -13.05
C SER A 72 -10.88 5.02 -12.18
N THR A 73 -11.63 5.93 -12.79
CA THR A 73 -12.88 6.50 -12.26
C THR A 73 -13.94 5.48 -11.81
N THR A 74 -13.85 4.23 -12.25
CA THR A 74 -14.84 3.18 -11.94
C THR A 74 -14.09 1.92 -11.54
N SER A 75 -14.59 1.18 -10.54
CA SER A 75 -13.96 -0.03 -10.00
C SER A 75 -13.82 -1.18 -11.00
N SER A 76 -14.55 -1.13 -12.12
CA SER A 76 -14.45 -2.11 -13.21
C SER A 76 -13.32 -1.81 -14.20
N LEU A 77 -12.61 -0.69 -14.05
CA LEU A 77 -11.59 -0.24 -15.00
C LEU A 77 -10.27 0.05 -14.27
N MET A 78 -9.15 -0.31 -14.90
CA MET A 78 -7.81 -0.02 -14.41
C MET A 78 -6.89 0.35 -15.57
N TRP A 79 -5.94 1.23 -15.29
CA TRP A 79 -4.84 1.54 -16.18
C TRP A 79 -3.66 0.64 -15.87
N ILE A 80 -3.07 0.10 -16.93
CA ILE A 80 -1.86 -0.70 -16.89
C ILE A 80 -0.86 0.01 -17.81
N SER A 81 0.29 0.39 -17.26
CA SER A 81 1.37 1.00 -18.04
C SER A 81 2.70 0.34 -17.75
N TRP A 82 3.60 0.36 -18.71
CA TRP A 82 4.97 -0.12 -18.54
C TRP A 82 5.90 0.57 -19.52
N ILE A 83 7.19 0.45 -19.25
CA ILE A 83 8.28 0.93 -20.09
C ILE A 83 8.92 -0.26 -20.80
N THR A 84 9.27 -0.10 -22.07
CA THR A 84 10.15 -1.03 -22.80
C THR A 84 11.37 -0.28 -23.33
N GLY A 85 12.48 -1.02 -23.48
CA GLY A 85 13.74 -0.47 -24.02
C GLY A 85 14.65 0.16 -22.96
N ILE A 86 15.86 0.56 -23.39
CA ILE A 86 16.88 1.18 -22.54
C ILE A 86 16.80 2.69 -22.73
N SER A 87 16.65 3.45 -21.65
CA SER A 87 16.85 4.89 -21.68
C SER A 87 18.35 5.18 -21.81
N SER A 88 18.82 5.50 -23.01
CA SER A 88 20.06 6.24 -23.16
C SER A 88 19.75 7.72 -22.93
N CYS A 89 20.70 8.50 -22.41
CA CYS A 89 20.56 9.96 -22.33
C CYS A 89 20.18 10.61 -23.69
N TYR A 90 20.33 9.88 -24.80
CA TYR A 90 20.05 10.33 -26.17
C TYR A 90 19.02 9.48 -26.94
N SER A 91 18.30 8.52 -26.32
CA SER A 91 17.34 7.65 -27.03
C SER A 91 16.00 7.52 -26.31
N SER A 92 14.93 7.48 -27.11
CA SER A 92 13.53 7.47 -26.68
C SER A 92 13.12 6.20 -25.94
N ILE A 93 12.38 6.40 -24.86
CA ILE A 93 11.61 5.37 -24.14
C ILE A 93 10.25 5.22 -24.83
N PHE A 94 9.79 3.98 -25.03
CA PHE A 94 8.39 3.71 -25.40
C PHE A 94 7.60 3.35 -24.15
N CYS A 95 6.65 4.20 -23.79
CA CYS A 95 5.70 3.94 -22.73
C CYS A 95 4.38 3.47 -23.36
N VAL A 96 3.89 2.31 -22.95
CA VAL A 96 2.62 1.75 -23.45
C VAL A 96 1.57 1.91 -22.36
N PHE A 97 0.41 2.48 -22.72
CA PHE A 97 -0.72 2.65 -21.82
C PHE A 97 -1.93 1.86 -22.29
N LEU A 98 -2.42 0.96 -21.44
CA LEU A 98 -3.61 0.16 -21.70
C LEU A 98 -4.68 0.44 -20.64
N LYS A 99 -5.90 0.71 -21.09
CA LYS A 99 -7.08 0.67 -20.21
C LYS A 99 -7.70 -0.73 -20.29
N LYS A 100 -7.77 -1.42 -19.15
CA LYS A 100 -8.34 -2.76 -19.06
C LYS A 100 -9.65 -2.77 -18.28
N ASN A 101 -10.66 -3.44 -18.84
CA ASN A 101 -11.89 -3.77 -18.14
C ASN A 101 -11.71 -5.07 -17.32
N ILE A 102 -12.00 -4.98 -16.02
CA ILE A 102 -11.89 -6.04 -15.02
C ILE A 102 -13.29 -6.60 -14.67
N GLY A 103 -14.35 -5.96 -15.16
CA GLY A 103 -15.73 -6.43 -14.99
C GLY A 103 -16.04 -7.73 -15.74
N TYR A 104 -17.00 -8.48 -15.21
CA TYR A 104 -17.55 -9.68 -15.84
C TYR A 104 -18.45 -9.26 -17.03
N GLY A 105 -17.89 -9.10 -18.23
CA GLY A 105 -18.76 -8.88 -19.39
C GLY A 105 -18.16 -8.30 -20.67
N ASP A 106 -17.01 -7.63 -20.65
CA ASP A 106 -16.47 -7.09 -21.90
C ASP A 106 -14.93 -6.99 -21.84
N LYS A 107 -14.25 -7.69 -22.76
CA LYS A 107 -12.78 -7.81 -22.78
C LYS A 107 -12.11 -6.68 -23.56
N GLY A 108 -12.86 -5.64 -23.96
CA GLY A 108 -12.37 -4.50 -24.72
C GLY A 108 -11.07 -3.91 -24.14
N LEU A 109 -10.03 -3.89 -24.97
CA LEU A 109 -8.75 -3.23 -24.69
C LEU A 109 -8.77 -1.91 -25.44
N LEU A 110 -8.74 -0.78 -24.72
CA LEU A 110 -8.51 0.51 -25.34
C LEU A 110 -7.02 0.81 -25.23
N VAL A 111 -6.33 0.74 -26.38
CA VAL A 111 -4.94 1.17 -26.56
C VAL A 111 -5.00 2.64 -27.01
N ARG A 112 -4.29 3.54 -26.32
CA ARG A 112 -4.08 4.92 -26.77
C ARG A 112 -2.60 5.15 -27.02
#